data_AF-A0A3D5DUZ7-F1
#
_entry.id   AF-A0A3D5DUZ7-F1
#
_cell.length_a   1.000
_cell.length_b   1.000
_cell.length_c   1.000
_cell.angle_alpha   90.00
_cell.angle_beta   90.00
_cell.angle_gamma   90.00
#
_symmetry.space_group_name_H-M   'P 1'
#
loop_
_entity.id
_entity.type
_entity.pdbx_description
1 polymer ?
#
loop_
_entity_poly.entity_id
_entity_poly.type
_entity_poly.pdbx_seq_one_letter_code
_entity_poly.pdbx_strand_id
1 'polypeptide(L)'
;MGFAALISWLVTAFIGLYLLAVWLIENDVTNRGAIKSRLPGPVILGHVLLALTGLVVWVIYLLSDRRILAWTALGILLVIVALGLTMFTRWIPVHRAFAAAAADPGSVSAEFDFPAERNFPVPVVAGHGFLASTTFILVLLAVLGVGSS
;
A
#
# COMPACT_ATOMS: atom_id res chain seq x y z
N MET A 1 16.19 -16.04 4.77
CA MET A 1 15.15 -14.98 4.82
C MET A 1 14.93 -14.24 3.50
N GLY A 2 15.95 -14.10 2.63
CA GLY A 2 15.88 -13.33 1.38
C GLY A 2 14.74 -13.69 0.42
N PHE A 3 14.59 -14.97 0.07
CA PHE A 3 13.51 -15.42 -0.84
C PHE A 3 12.12 -15.35 -0.23
N ALA A 4 11.98 -15.61 1.08
CA ALA A 4 10.71 -15.42 1.78
C ALA A 4 10.26 -13.95 1.73
N ALA A 5 11.20 -13.02 1.96
CA ALA A 5 10.96 -11.59 1.80
C ALA A 5 10.52 -11.24 0.37
N LEU A 6 11.17 -11.81 -0.65
CA LEU A 6 10.83 -11.59 -2.05
C LEU A 6 9.41 -12.03 -2.38
N ILE A 7 9.02 -13.25 -1.98
CA ILE A 7 7.68 -13.78 -2.21
C ILE A 7 6.63 -12.90 -1.51
N SER A 8 6.86 -12.59 -0.23
CA SER A 8 5.97 -11.71 0.54
C SER A 8 5.82 -10.33 -0.12
N TRP A 9 6.92 -9.73 -0.57
CA TRP A 9 6.92 -8.44 -1.24
C TRP A 9 6.14 -8.48 -2.55
N LEU A 10 6.33 -9.51 -3.38
CA LEU A 10 5.58 -9.69 -4.63
C LEU A 10 4.08 -9.76 -4.38
N VAL A 11 3.64 -10.58 -3.42
CA VAL A 11 2.22 -10.69 -3.06
C VAL A 11 1.68 -9.35 -2.55
N THR A 12 2.44 -8.67 -1.67
CA THR A 12 2.07 -7.34 -1.17
C THR A 12 1.91 -6.32 -2.30
N ALA A 13 2.81 -6.36 -3.29
CA ALA A 13 2.81 -5.47 -4.44
C ALA A 13 1.58 -5.69 -5.33
N PHE A 14 1.22 -6.95 -5.61
CA PHE A 14 -0.02 -7.25 -6.37
C PHE A 14 -1.28 -6.77 -5.66
N ILE A 15 -1.36 -6.96 -4.34
CA ILE A 15 -2.50 -6.44 -3.56
C ILE A 15 -2.53 -4.90 -3.60
N GLY A 16 -1.36 -4.25 -3.49
CA GLY A 16 -1.25 -2.79 -3.62
C GLY A 16 -1.67 -2.28 -5.00
N LEU A 17 -1.30 -2.99 -6.07
CA LEU A 17 -1.72 -2.68 -7.44
C LEU A 17 -3.22 -2.87 -7.66
N TYR A 18 -3.83 -3.87 -7.00
CA TYR A 18 -5.29 -4.02 -6.99
C TYR A 18 -5.97 -2.81 -6.32
N LEU A 19 -5.47 -2.36 -5.16
CA LEU A 19 -6.00 -1.15 -4.50
C LEU A 19 -5.82 0.11 -5.36
N LEU A 20 -4.68 0.22 -6.07
CA LEU A 20 -4.45 1.28 -7.04
C LEU A 20 -5.47 1.22 -8.19
N ALA A 21 -5.77 0.04 -8.71
CA ALA A 21 -6.75 -0.14 -9.77
C ALA A 21 -8.15 0.29 -9.31
N VAL A 22 -8.58 -0.14 -8.11
CA VAL A 22 -9.85 0.32 -7.50
C VAL A 22 -9.84 1.84 -7.39
N TRP A 23 -8.76 2.44 -6.90
CA TRP A 23 -8.66 3.89 -6.78
C TRP A 23 -8.77 4.58 -8.14
N LEU A 24 -8.10 4.10 -9.18
CA LEU A 24 -8.14 4.71 -10.52
C LEU A 24 -9.52 4.59 -11.17
N ILE A 25 -10.23 3.48 -10.96
CA ILE A 25 -11.57 3.25 -11.50
C ILE A 25 -12.59 4.17 -10.81
N GLU A 26 -12.49 4.30 -9.49
CA GLU A 26 -13.45 5.04 -8.67
C GLU A 26 -13.14 6.56 -8.59
N ASN A 27 -11.87 6.95 -8.76
CA ASN A 27 -11.43 8.33 -8.74
C ASN A 27 -11.59 8.96 -10.14
N ASP A 28 -12.85 9.18 -10.54
CA ASP A 28 -13.19 9.87 -11.78
C ASP A 28 -12.88 11.37 -11.68
N VAL A 29 -11.66 11.74 -12.09
CA VAL A 29 -11.20 13.15 -12.16
C VAL A 29 -11.90 13.98 -13.24
N THR A 30 -12.63 13.33 -14.15
CA THR A 30 -13.38 13.97 -15.23
C THR A 30 -14.79 14.39 -14.82
N ASN A 31 -15.37 13.76 -13.79
CA ASN A 31 -16.66 14.16 -13.22
C ASN A 31 -16.51 15.35 -12.26
N ARG A 32 -16.96 16.53 -12.70
CA ARG A 32 -16.90 17.78 -11.90
C ARG A 32 -17.74 17.74 -10.61
N GLY A 33 -18.61 16.75 -10.44
CA GLY A 33 -19.42 16.55 -9.23
C GLY A 33 -18.83 15.55 -8.22
N ALA A 34 -17.74 14.84 -8.54
CA ALA A 34 -17.16 13.85 -7.65
C ALA A 34 -16.38 14.50 -6.50
N ILE A 35 -16.57 14.00 -5.27
CA ILE A 35 -15.81 14.49 -4.12
C ILE A 35 -14.33 14.14 -4.26
N LYS A 36 -13.47 15.13 -4.08
CA LYS A 36 -12.01 14.97 -4.17
C LYS A 36 -11.50 13.90 -3.21
N SER A 37 -10.65 13.01 -3.72
CA SER A 37 -9.90 12.05 -2.91
C SER A 37 -9.08 12.75 -1.82
N ARG A 38 -9.10 12.19 -0.61
CA ARG A 38 -8.25 12.61 0.51
C ARG A 38 -6.84 12.01 0.44
N LEU A 39 -6.66 11.04 -0.45
CA LEU A 39 -5.36 10.45 -0.76
C LEU A 39 -4.69 11.28 -1.87
N PRO A 40 -3.56 11.95 -1.60
CA PRO A 40 -2.88 12.73 -2.63
C PRO A 40 -2.32 11.80 -3.71
N GLY A 41 -2.72 12.01 -4.97
CA GLY A 41 -2.20 11.24 -6.11
C GLY A 41 -0.67 11.09 -6.15
N PRO A 42 0.13 12.16 -5.90
CA PRO A 42 1.58 12.04 -5.83
C PRO A 42 2.10 11.10 -4.73
N VAL A 43 1.39 11.00 -3.60
CA VAL A 43 1.76 10.09 -2.50
C VAL A 43 1.49 8.64 -2.88
N ILE A 44 0.35 8.36 -3.52
CA ILE A 44 0.01 7.03 -4.03
C ILE A 44 1.05 6.58 -5.06
N LEU A 45 1.28 7.39 -6.09
CA LEU A 45 2.24 7.07 -7.15
C LEU A 45 3.66 6.94 -6.60
N GLY A 46 4.06 7.83 -5.69
CA GLY A 46 5.35 7.76 -5.02
C GLY A 46 5.52 6.44 -4.26
N HIS A 47 4.51 5.99 -3.52
CA HIS A 47 4.54 4.70 -2.82
C HIS A 47 4.66 3.51 -3.76
N VAL A 48 3.88 3.49 -4.86
CA VAL A 48 3.92 2.41 -5.86
C VAL A 48 5.28 2.37 -6.56
N LEU A 49 5.78 3.52 -7.02
CA LEU A 49 7.08 3.60 -7.68
C LEU A 49 8.21 3.18 -6.74
N LEU A 50 8.21 3.67 -5.49
CA LEU A 50 9.18 3.23 -4.50
C LEU A 50 9.08 1.73 -4.22
N ALA A 51 7.86 1.16 -4.13
CA ALA A 51 7.67 -0.27 -3.92
C ALA A 51 8.27 -1.12 -5.05
N LEU A 52 8.07 -0.71 -6.30
CA LEU A 52 8.65 -1.37 -7.46
C LEU A 52 10.18 -1.19 -7.50
N THR A 53 10.69 0.02 -7.27
CA THR A 53 12.13 0.28 -7.23
C THR A 53 12.81 -0.51 -6.12
N GLY A 54 12.26 -0.50 -4.91
CA GLY A 54 12.77 -1.26 -3.76
C GLY A 54 12.79 -2.76 -4.04
N LEU A 55 11.75 -3.29 -4.68
CA LEU A 55 11.68 -4.68 -5.08
C LEU A 55 12.78 -5.03 -6.09
N VAL A 56 13.02 -4.18 -7.10
CA VAL A 56 14.12 -4.36 -8.05
C VAL A 56 15.48 -4.34 -7.34
N VAL A 57 15.71 -3.38 -6.43
CA VAL A 57 16.95 -3.33 -5.63
C VAL A 57 17.12 -4.59 -4.79
N TRP A 58 16.04 -5.13 -4.20
CA TRP A 58 16.07 -6.38 -3.45
C TRP A 58 16.43 -7.58 -4.33
N VAL A 59 15.88 -7.67 -5.54
CA VAL A 59 16.24 -8.72 -6.50
C VAL A 59 17.73 -8.63 -6.88
N ILE A 60 18.23 -7.42 -7.18
CA ILE A 60 19.66 -7.23 -7.50
C ILE A 60 20.54 -7.61 -6.30
N TYR A 61 20.11 -7.30 -5.06
CA TYR A 61 20.79 -7.79 -3.86
C TYR A 61 20.88 -9.32 -3.85
N LEU A 62 19.76 -10.04 -4.05
CA LEU A 62 19.76 -11.50 -4.04
C LEU A 62 20.66 -12.12 -5.13
N LEU A 63 20.83 -11.43 -6.27
CA LEU A 63 21.67 -11.90 -7.38
C LEU A 63 23.17 -11.58 -7.19
N SER A 64 23.49 -10.48 -6.53
CA SER A 64 24.86 -9.96 -6.43
C SER A 64 25.50 -10.11 -5.05
N ASP A 65 24.70 -10.46 -4.04
CA ASP A 65 25.03 -10.56 -2.62
C ASP A 65 25.75 -9.31 -2.05
N ARG A 66 25.51 -8.15 -2.65
CA ARG A 66 26.10 -6.89 -2.21
C ARG A 66 25.33 -6.36 -1.01
N ARG A 67 25.94 -6.44 0.18
CA ARG A 67 25.34 -5.96 1.44
C ARG A 67 24.81 -4.53 1.39
N ILE A 68 25.46 -3.63 0.63
CA ILE A 68 25.00 -2.25 0.46
C ILE A 68 23.59 -2.18 -0.16
N LEU A 69 23.26 -3.07 -1.11
CA LEU A 69 21.95 -3.11 -1.75
C LEU A 69 20.85 -3.58 -0.78
N ALA A 70 21.17 -4.50 0.12
CA ALA A 70 20.23 -4.96 1.14
C ALA A 70 19.83 -3.82 2.10
N TRP A 71 20.81 -3.03 2.56
CA TRP A 71 20.56 -1.84 3.38
C TRP A 71 19.80 -0.76 2.61
N THR A 72 20.14 -0.53 1.33
CA THR A 72 19.40 0.40 0.47
C THR A 72 17.94 -0.01 0.32
N ALA A 73 17.66 -1.28 0.05
CA ALA A 73 16.30 -1.79 -0.06
C ALA A 73 15.52 -1.63 1.25
N LEU A 74 16.15 -1.90 2.40
CA LEU A 74 15.53 -1.68 3.72
C LEU A 74 15.21 -0.20 3.96
N GLY A 75 16.12 0.72 3.60
CA GLY A 75 15.88 2.16 3.69
C GLY A 75 14.71 2.62 2.81
N ILE A 76 14.64 2.13 1.58
CA ILE A 76 13.50 2.37 0.68
C ILE A 76 12.21 1.80 1.29
N LEU A 77 12.25 0.60 1.84
CA LEU A 77 11.10 -0.06 2.47
C LEU A 77 10.57 0.72 3.68
N LEU A 78 11.44 1.36 4.46
CA LEU A 78 11.03 2.24 5.54
C LEU A 78 10.20 3.44 5.02
N VAL A 79 10.63 4.06 3.91
CA VAL A 79 9.89 5.16 3.27
C VAL A 79 8.55 4.65 2.72
N ILE A 80 8.53 3.48 2.08
CA ILE A 80 7.30 2.84 1.57
C ILE A 80 6.29 2.67 2.72
N VAL A 81 6.73 2.12 3.86
CA VAL A 81 5.89 1.91 5.05
C VAL A 81 5.35 3.23 5.59
N ALA A 82 6.18 4.27 5.69
CA ALA A 82 5.75 5.59 6.16
C ALA A 82 4.67 6.21 5.25
N LEU A 83 4.83 6.10 3.92
CA LEU A 83 3.82 6.56 2.97
C LEU A 83 2.54 5.72 3.05
N GLY A 84 2.67 4.39 3.18
CA GLY A 84 1.52 3.49 3.35
C GLY A 84 0.71 3.81 4.61
N LEU A 85 1.38 4.07 5.74
CA LEU A 85 0.73 4.48 6.98
C LEU A 85 0.04 5.84 6.85
N THR A 86 0.65 6.79 6.13
CA THR A 86 0.05 8.09 5.82
C THR A 86 -1.25 7.93 5.04
N MET A 87 -1.28 7.04 4.04
CA MET A 87 -2.51 6.74 3.29
C MET A 87 -3.55 6.03 4.15
N PHE A 88 -3.14 5.02 4.92
CA PHE A 88 -4.03 4.27 5.80
C PHE A 88 -4.72 5.17 6.84
N THR A 89 -3.96 6.04 7.50
CA THR A 89 -4.52 6.99 8.49
C THR A 89 -5.50 7.99 7.88
N ARG A 90 -5.29 8.41 6.63
CA ARG A 90 -6.22 9.28 5.89
C ARG A 90 -7.47 8.54 5.41
N TRP A 91 -7.37 7.23 5.18
CA TRP A 91 -8.49 6.39 4.74
C TRP A 91 -9.49 6.06 5.86
N ILE A 92 -9.02 5.81 7.09
CA ILE A 92 -9.88 5.47 8.24
C ILE A 92 -11.10 6.39 8.42
N PRO A 93 -10.96 7.74 8.48
CA PRO A 93 -12.12 8.60 8.68
C PRO A 93 -13.10 8.57 7.51
N VAL A 94 -12.63 8.35 6.27
CA VAL A 94 -13.49 8.22 5.08
C VAL A 94 -14.34 6.96 5.19
N HIS A 95 -13.71 5.83 5.49
CA HIS A 95 -14.41 4.56 5.64
C HIS A 95 -15.42 4.58 6.79
N ARG A 96 -15.05 5.15 7.94
CA ARG A 96 -15.95 5.28 9.10
C ARG A 96 -17.18 6.15 8.79
N ALA A 97 -16.98 7.27 8.09
CA ALA A 97 -18.08 8.15 7.71
C ALA A 97 -19.04 7.47 6.71
N PHE A 98 -18.48 6.76 5.73
CA PHE A 98 -19.29 5.99 4.77
C PHE A 98 -20.08 4.86 5.45
N ALA A 99 -19.43 4.07 6.32
CA ALA A 99 -20.10 3.00 7.06
C ALA A 99 -21.23 3.52 7.96
N ALA A 100 -21.05 4.69 8.58
CA ALA A 100 -22.07 5.33 9.40
C ALA A 100 -23.27 5.80 8.55
N ALA A 101 -23.02 6.41 7.39
CA ALA A 101 -24.08 6.83 6.47
C ALA A 101 -24.84 5.63 5.89
N ALA A 102 -24.15 4.58 5.47
CA ALA A 102 -24.77 3.37 4.92
C ALA A 102 -25.68 2.62 5.93
N ALA A 103 -25.48 2.84 7.23
CA ALA A 103 -26.31 2.28 8.29
C ALA A 103 -27.59 3.10 8.56
N ASP A 104 -27.74 4.30 7.98
CA ASP A 104 -28.91 5.16 8.11
C ASP A 104 -29.86 4.97 6.91
N PRO A 105 -31.07 4.40 7.12
CA PRO A 105 -32.05 4.17 6.04
C PRO A 105 -32.50 5.45 5.31
N GLY A 106 -32.28 6.64 5.88
CA GLY A 106 -32.64 7.93 5.28
C GLY A 106 -31.68 8.47 4.23
N SER A 107 -30.49 7.88 4.04
CA SER A 107 -29.39 8.50 3.28
C SER A 107 -29.32 8.09 1.79
N VAL A 108 -30.44 8.06 1.07
CA VAL A 108 -30.53 7.55 -0.33
C VAL A 108 -29.65 8.34 -1.32
N SER A 109 -29.17 9.54 -0.97
CA SER A 109 -28.26 10.37 -1.77
C SER A 109 -26.76 10.21 -1.46
N ALA A 110 -26.40 9.41 -0.46
CA ALA A 110 -25.04 9.30 0.07
C ALA A 110 -24.02 8.73 -0.94
N GLU A 111 -24.45 7.96 -1.93
CA GLU A 111 -23.54 7.26 -2.85
C GLU A 111 -22.74 8.21 -3.75
N PHE A 112 -23.19 9.43 -4.02
CA PHE A 112 -22.38 10.43 -4.76
C PHE A 112 -21.52 11.32 -3.85
N ASP A 113 -21.64 11.16 -2.53
CA ASP A 113 -21.18 12.13 -1.52
C ASP A 113 -19.93 11.69 -0.74
N PHE A 114 -19.19 10.68 -1.23
CA PHE A 114 -17.97 10.21 -0.59
C PHE A 114 -16.81 10.03 -1.56
N PRO A 115 -15.55 10.26 -1.12
CA PRO A 115 -14.35 10.02 -1.93
C PRO A 115 -14.17 8.58 -2.41
N ALA A 116 -13.45 8.41 -3.52
CA ALA A 116 -13.18 7.12 -4.18
C ALA A 116 -12.61 6.03 -3.24
N GLU A 117 -11.71 6.40 -2.34
CA GLU A 117 -11.07 5.46 -1.41
C GLU A 117 -12.02 4.78 -0.41
N ARG A 118 -13.29 5.21 -0.32
CA ARG A 118 -14.33 4.50 0.44
C ARG A 118 -14.55 3.07 -0.06
N ASN A 119 -14.34 2.84 -1.35
CA ASN A 119 -14.61 1.58 -2.04
C ASN A 119 -13.50 0.55 -1.83
N PHE A 120 -12.44 0.90 -1.08
CA PHE A 120 -11.40 -0.06 -0.73
C PHE A 120 -11.97 -1.17 0.18
N PRO A 121 -11.87 -2.45 -0.23
CA PRO A 121 -12.34 -3.54 0.60
C PRO A 121 -11.48 -3.67 1.86
N VAL A 122 -12.09 -3.59 3.04
CA VAL A 122 -11.39 -3.66 4.34
C VAL A 122 -10.48 -4.89 4.47
N PRO A 123 -10.91 -6.12 4.09
CA PRO A 123 -10.04 -7.29 4.17
C PRO A 123 -8.77 -7.16 3.32
N VAL A 124 -8.87 -6.48 2.17
CA VAL A 124 -7.76 -6.27 1.25
C VAL A 124 -6.79 -5.23 1.80
N VAL A 125 -7.29 -4.13 2.37
CA VAL A 125 -6.45 -3.12 3.05
C VAL A 125 -5.71 -3.74 4.23
N ALA A 126 -6.42 -4.52 5.07
CA ALA A 126 -5.83 -5.21 6.21
C ALA A 126 -4.77 -6.24 5.76
N GLY A 127 -5.08 -7.05 4.74
CA GLY A 127 -4.16 -8.03 4.17
C GLY A 127 -2.91 -7.39 3.59
N HIS A 128 -3.06 -6.27 2.87
CA HIS A 128 -1.94 -5.48 2.36
C HIS A 128 -1.04 -4.98 3.50
N GLY A 129 -1.62 -4.37 4.54
CA GLY A 129 -0.87 -3.85 5.69
C GLY A 129 -0.12 -4.96 6.44
N PHE A 130 -0.78 -6.10 6.69
CA PHE A 130 -0.17 -7.25 7.35
C PHE A 130 1.01 -7.82 6.55
N LEU A 131 0.84 -8.00 5.23
CA LEU A 131 1.90 -8.48 4.36
C LEU A 131 3.04 -7.46 4.21
N ALA A 132 2.73 -6.16 4.23
CA ALA A 132 3.76 -5.11 4.26
C ALA A 132 4.60 -5.18 5.53
N SER A 133 3.98 -5.34 6.71
CA SER A 133 4.69 -5.54 7.98
C SER A 133 5.53 -6.82 7.96
N THR A 134 4.97 -7.92 7.43
CA THR A 134 5.69 -9.19 7.28
C THR A 134 6.91 -9.03 6.39
N THR A 135 6.75 -8.39 5.23
CA THR A 135 7.85 -8.10 4.29
C THR A 135 8.94 -7.27 4.95
N PHE A 136 8.56 -6.23 5.70
CA PHE A 136 9.53 -5.40 6.44
C PHE A 136 10.34 -6.22 7.44
N ILE A 137 9.68 -7.06 8.24
CA ILE A 137 10.36 -7.94 9.21
C ILE A 137 11.29 -8.91 8.49
N LEU A 138 10.85 -9.56 7.41
CA LEU A 138 11.67 -10.52 6.67
C LEU A 138 12.90 -9.85 6.03
N VAL A 139 12.75 -8.66 5.46
CA VAL A 139 13.87 -7.86 4.92
C VAL A 139 14.83 -7.47 6.03
N LEU A 140 14.33 -6.99 7.17
CA LEU A 140 15.16 -6.63 8.32
C LEU A 140 15.97 -7.84 8.82
N LEU A 141 15.31 -8.98 9.02
CA LEU A 141 15.97 -10.22 9.44
C LEU A 141 17.04 -10.67 8.44
N ALA A 142 16.76 -10.58 7.13
CA ALA A 142 17.72 -10.88 6.09
C ALA A 142 18.95 -9.95 6.12
N VAL A 143 18.74 -8.63 6.28
CA VAL A 143 19.82 -7.64 6.39
C VAL A 143 20.68 -7.87 7.64
N LEU A 144 20.08 -8.36 8.72
CA LEU A 144 20.77 -8.73 9.96
C LEU A 144 21.48 -10.10 9.89
N GLY A 145 21.40 -10.81 8.77
CA GLY A 145 22.08 -12.11 8.58
C GLY A 145 21.32 -13.30 9.16
N VAL A 146 20.03 -13.16 9.50
CA VAL A 146 19.22 -14.26 10.02
C VAL A 146 18.76 -15.15 8.86
N GLY A 147 18.96 -16.46 9.00
CA GLY A 147 18.51 -17.46 8.03
C GLY A 147 19.31 -17.48 6.72
N SER A 148 20.61 -17.14 6.79
CA SER A 148 21.65 -17.62 5.86
C SER A 148 22.16 -18.96 6.38
N SER A 149 21.84 -20.04 5.68
CA SER A 149 22.43 -21.38 5.87
C SER A 149 23.03 -21.81 4.55
#